data_AF-A0A2D7G8Z8-F1
#
_entry.id   AF-A0A2D7G8Z8-F1
#
_cell.length_a   1.000
_cell.length_b   1.000
_cell.length_c   1.000
_cell.angle_alpha   90.00
_cell.angle_beta   90.00
_cell.angle_gamma   90.00
#
_symmetry.space_group_name_H-M   'P 1'
#
loop_
_entity.id
_entity.type
_entity.pdbx_description
1 polymer ?
#
loop_
_entity_poly.entity_id
_entity_poly.type
_entity_poly.pdbx_seq_one_letter_code
_entity_poly.pdbx_strand_id
1 'polypeptide(L)'
;MSLFDKMVDCFENYEPQRFRALHHEEFMFIRELQLVDLDEQCEIMNELFKNPNFHPLRNAELVHENHYTCEFRWDDNDEVVTNVVLKKDGLCWRSMVSRIPRLEKPNQKM
;
A
#
# COMPACT_ATOMS: atom_id res chain seq x y z
N MET A 1 8.32 -14.85 4.97
CA MET A 1 7.22 -14.05 4.40
C MET A 1 7.79 -12.77 3.84
N SER A 2 7.37 -12.43 2.63
CA SER A 2 7.70 -11.17 1.97
C SER A 2 7.08 -9.99 2.74
N LEU A 3 7.52 -8.75 2.50
CA LEU A 3 6.88 -7.58 3.08
C LEU A 3 5.45 -7.45 2.54
N PHE A 4 5.23 -7.77 1.26
CA PHE A 4 3.91 -7.79 0.67
C PHE A 4 2.96 -8.77 1.38
N ASP A 5 3.39 -10.01 1.63
CA ASP A 5 2.58 -11.03 2.31
C ASP A 5 2.17 -10.55 3.71
N LYS A 6 3.12 -9.93 4.44
CA LYS A 6 2.85 -9.38 5.78
C LYS A 6 1.84 -8.24 5.74
N MET A 7 1.89 -7.39 4.71
CA MET A 7 0.93 -6.30 4.53
C MET A 7 -0.46 -6.83 4.17
N VAL A 8 -0.55 -7.84 3.30
CA VAL A 8 -1.82 -8.52 2.97
C VAL A 8 -2.43 -9.13 4.22
N ASP A 9 -1.69 -9.95 4.96
CA ASP A 9 -2.15 -10.58 6.21
C ASP A 9 -2.56 -9.53 7.26
N CYS A 10 -1.81 -8.43 7.35
CA CYS A 10 -2.16 -7.31 8.23
C CYS A 10 -3.47 -6.64 7.82
N PHE A 11 -3.82 -6.54 6.54
CA PHE A 11 -5.06 -5.90 6.11
C PHE A 11 -6.28 -6.84 6.09
N GLU A 12 -6.06 -8.15 5.94
CA GLU A 12 -7.12 -9.15 6.12
C GLU A 12 -7.64 -9.15 7.56
N ASN A 13 -6.74 -8.95 8.53
CA ASN A 13 -7.05 -8.90 9.96
C ASN A 13 -6.43 -7.64 10.58
N TYR A 14 -6.98 -6.47 10.22
CA TYR A 14 -6.42 -5.18 10.61
C TYR A 14 -6.32 -4.99 12.12
N GLU A 15 -5.08 -4.88 12.57
CA GLU A 15 -4.73 -4.48 13.92
C GLU A 15 -3.75 -3.28 13.88
N PRO A 16 -4.08 -2.14 14.51
CA PRO A 16 -3.26 -0.93 14.42
C PRO A 16 -1.80 -1.13 14.81
N GLN A 17 -1.54 -1.97 15.83
CA GLN A 17 -0.19 -2.24 16.32
C GLN A 17 0.62 -3.09 15.33
N ARG A 18 -0.03 -4.06 14.66
CA ARG A 18 0.61 -4.87 13.62
C ARG A 18 0.94 -4.00 12.42
N PHE A 19 0.03 -3.13 12.01
CA PHE A 19 0.29 -2.18 10.92
C PHE A 19 1.50 -1.29 11.23
N ARG A 20 1.53 -0.67 12.41
CA ARG A 20 2.68 0.16 12.83
C ARG A 20 3.99 -0.63 12.84
N ALA A 21 3.97 -1.87 13.32
CA ALA A 21 5.17 -2.72 13.41
C ALA A 21 5.75 -3.13 12.03
N LEU A 22 4.99 -2.97 10.95
CA LEU A 22 5.50 -3.18 9.58
C LEU A 22 6.26 -1.97 9.02
N HIS A 23 6.26 -0.85 9.73
CA HIS A 23 6.86 0.41 9.31
C HIS A 23 8.06 0.76 10.19
N HIS A 24 9.10 1.31 9.56
CA HIS A 24 10.26 1.85 10.25
C HIS A 24 9.87 3.14 11.00
N GLU A 25 10.50 3.44 12.13
CA GLU A 25 10.15 4.63 12.95
C GLU A 25 10.25 5.95 12.16
N GLU A 26 11.24 6.06 11.26
CA GLU A 26 11.42 7.20 10.37
C GLU A 26 10.51 7.16 9.12
N PHE A 27 9.45 6.36 9.08
CA PHE A 27 8.64 6.15 7.88
C PHE A 27 8.05 7.45 7.30
N MET A 28 8.01 7.51 5.97
CA MET A 28 7.32 8.57 5.23
C MET A 28 6.56 7.97 4.04
N PHE A 29 5.32 8.40 3.87
CA PHE A 29 4.50 8.13 2.70
C PHE A 29 4.40 9.36 1.80
N ILE A 30 4.95 9.23 0.61
CA ILE A 30 4.89 10.24 -0.44
C ILE A 30 3.67 9.95 -1.31
N ARG A 31 2.73 10.90 -1.30
CA ARG A 31 1.58 10.97 -2.20
C ARG A 31 1.72 12.24 -3.02
N GLU A 32 1.10 12.33 -4.20
CA GLU A 32 1.30 13.40 -5.21
C GLU A 32 1.81 14.75 -4.69
N LEU A 33 1.05 15.40 -3.80
CA LEU A 33 1.38 16.71 -3.21
C LEU A 33 1.54 16.67 -1.68
N GLN A 34 1.64 15.49 -1.08
CA GLN A 34 1.62 15.30 0.37
C GLN A 34 2.74 14.36 0.84
N LEU A 35 3.32 14.71 1.99
CA LEU A 35 4.24 13.85 2.74
C LEU A 35 3.56 13.55 4.07
N VAL A 36 3.30 12.27 4.33
CA VAL A 36 2.58 11.78 5.51
C VAL A 36 3.55 10.94 6.35
N ASP A 37 3.68 11.23 7.63
CA ASP A 37 4.53 10.45 8.52
C ASP A 37 3.83 9.17 9.03
N LEU A 38 4.49 8.41 9.91
CA LEU A 38 3.93 7.16 10.42
C LEU A 38 2.72 7.36 11.32
N ASP A 39 2.72 8.40 12.16
CA ASP A 39 1.63 8.64 13.11
C ASP A 39 0.37 9.04 12.35
N GLU A 40 0.50 9.99 11.42
CA GLU A 40 -0.58 10.41 10.53
C GLU A 40 -1.08 9.24 9.66
N GLN A 41 -0.18 8.42 9.13
CA GLN A 41 -0.58 7.26 8.33
C GLN A 41 -1.33 6.22 9.17
N CYS A 42 -0.92 5.97 10.42
CA CYS A 42 -1.65 5.08 11.32
C CYS A 42 -3.05 5.62 11.62
N GLU A 43 -3.20 6.92 11.87
CA GLU A 43 -4.51 7.56 12.10
C GLU A 43 -5.43 7.40 10.87
N ILE A 44 -4.92 7.69 9.68
CA ILE A 44 -5.66 7.53 8.43
C ILE A 44 -6.13 6.09 8.25
N MET A 45 -5.24 5.10 8.46
CA MET A 45 -5.62 3.70 8.31
C MET A 45 -6.64 3.26 9.35
N ASN A 46 -6.50 3.68 10.61
CA ASN A 46 -7.46 3.37 11.67
C ASN A 46 -8.86 3.90 11.37
N GLU A 47 -8.96 5.11 10.82
CA GLU A 47 -10.25 5.68 10.41
C GLU A 47 -10.84 4.95 9.20
N LEU A 48 -10.03 4.65 8.18
CA LEU A 48 -10.48 3.93 6.97
C LEU A 48 -11.01 2.52 7.29
N PHE A 49 -10.35 1.80 8.21
CA PHE A 49 -10.76 0.47 8.63
C PHE A 49 -12.03 0.44 9.52
N LYS A 50 -12.59 1.60 9.90
CA LYS A 50 -13.97 1.64 10.46
C LYS A 50 -15.02 1.26 9.41
N ASN A 51 -14.71 1.41 8.12
CA ASN A 51 -15.57 0.95 7.04
C ASN A 51 -15.31 -0.55 6.75
N PRO A 52 -16.29 -1.45 6.97
CA PRO A 52 -16.09 -2.89 6.78
C PRO A 52 -15.84 -3.30 5.32
N ASN A 53 -16.12 -2.42 4.35
CA ASN A 53 -15.85 -2.67 2.93
C ASN A 53 -14.47 -2.19 2.49
N PHE A 54 -13.71 -1.52 3.35
CA PHE A 54 -12.39 -1.03 3.03
C PHE A 54 -11.36 -2.16 3.13
N HIS A 55 -10.70 -2.48 2.02
CA HIS A 55 -9.55 -3.39 2.01
C HIS A 55 -8.56 -2.96 0.93
N PRO A 56 -7.47 -2.26 1.29
CA PRO A 56 -6.63 -1.52 0.34
C PRO A 56 -5.86 -2.44 -0.62
N LEU A 57 -5.56 -3.67 -0.21
CA LEU A 57 -4.80 -4.62 -1.02
C LEU A 57 -5.63 -5.80 -1.55
N ARG A 58 -6.96 -5.70 -1.58
CA ARG A 58 -7.84 -6.85 -1.90
C ARG A 58 -7.57 -7.42 -3.30
N ASN A 59 -7.29 -6.51 -4.23
CA ASN A 59 -7.00 -6.81 -5.62
C ASN A 59 -5.56 -6.42 -5.98
N ALA A 60 -4.66 -6.38 -4.99
CA ALA A 60 -3.27 -6.02 -5.24
C ALA A 60 -2.48 -7.23 -5.74
N GLU A 61 -1.60 -6.98 -6.71
CA GLU A 61 -0.61 -7.93 -7.20
C GLU A 61 0.80 -7.47 -6.80
N LEU A 62 1.64 -8.42 -6.40
CA LEU A 62 3.07 -8.17 -6.22
C LEU A 62 3.73 -8.10 -7.61
N VAL A 63 4.32 -6.96 -7.93
CA VAL A 63 5.05 -6.76 -9.20
C VAL A 63 6.51 -7.18 -9.05
N HIS A 64 7.14 -6.76 -7.95
CA HIS A 64 8.54 -7.07 -7.67
C HIS A 64 8.83 -6.98 -6.17
N GLU A 65 9.67 -7.88 -5.66
CA GLU A 65 10.21 -7.75 -4.31
C GLU A 65 11.65 -8.28 -4.22
N ASN A 66 12.52 -7.52 -3.53
CA ASN A 66 13.84 -7.99 -3.12
C ASN A 66 14.18 -7.50 -1.70
N HIS A 67 15.44 -7.63 -1.29
CA HIS A 67 15.87 -7.21 0.05
C HIS A 67 15.66 -5.72 0.32
N TYR A 68 15.79 -4.87 -0.69
CA TYR A 68 15.77 -3.41 -0.55
C TYR A 68 14.45 -2.76 -0.94
N THR A 69 13.64 -3.41 -1.79
CA THR A 69 12.43 -2.81 -2.35
C THR A 69 11.26 -3.78 -2.45
N CYS A 70 10.05 -3.24 -2.51
CA CYS A 70 8.81 -3.92 -2.82
C CYS A 70 7.97 -3.02 -3.73
N GLU A 71 7.36 -3.59 -4.76
CA GLU A 71 6.44 -2.91 -5.66
C GLU A 71 5.19 -3.77 -5.79
N PHE A 72 4.04 -3.16 -5.55
CA PHE A 72 2.75 -3.80 -5.77
C PHE A 72 1.77 -2.83 -6.41
N ARG A 73 0.79 -3.39 -7.11
CA ARG A 73 -0.16 -2.65 -7.92
C ARG A 73 -1.57 -3.13 -7.68
N TRP A 74 -2.55 -2.24 -7.72
CA TRP A 74 -3.96 -2.61 -7.70
C TRP A 74 -4.75 -1.68 -8.61
N ASP A 75 -5.93 -2.16 -9.02
CA ASP A 75 -6.92 -1.32 -9.68
C ASP A 75 -7.81 -0.64 -8.63
N ASP A 76 -7.96 0.67 -8.77
CA ASP A 76 -8.85 1.50 -7.95
C ASP A 76 -9.73 2.32 -8.90
N ASN A 77 -10.95 1.82 -9.14
CA ASN A 77 -11.86 2.34 -10.15
C ASN A 77 -11.23 2.37 -11.56
N ASP A 78 -11.10 3.54 -12.18
CA ASP A 78 -10.51 3.73 -13.50
C ASP A 78 -9.01 4.06 -13.45
N GLU A 79 -8.38 3.88 -12.28
CA GLU A 79 -6.96 4.15 -12.07
C GLU A 79 -6.17 2.88 -11.74
N VAL A 80 -4.95 2.83 -12.28
CA VAL A 80 -3.93 1.89 -11.85
C VAL A 80 -3.10 2.56 -10.76
N VAL A 81 -3.07 1.95 -9.58
CA VAL A 81 -2.30 2.45 -8.45
C VAL A 81 -1.08 1.59 -8.26
N THR A 82 0.11 2.18 -8.31
CA THR A 82 1.38 1.50 -8.03
C THR A 82 1.97 2.08 -6.76
N ASN A 83 2.30 1.21 -5.79
CA ASN A 83 3.05 1.61 -4.60
C ASN A 83 4.45 0.99 -4.65
N VAL A 84 5.45 1.86 -4.59
CA VAL A 84 6.86 1.49 -4.46
C VAL A 84 7.31 1.75 -3.03
N VAL A 85 7.80 0.71 -2.38
CA VAL A 85 8.29 0.73 -1.01
C VAL A 85 9.79 0.47 -0.99
N LEU A 86 10.55 1.40 -0.44
CA LEU A 86 11.94 1.17 0.00
C LEU A 86 11.94 0.62 1.43
N LYS A 87 12.80 -0.37 1.65
CA LYS A 87 12.93 -1.06 2.94
C LYS A 87 14.15 -0.59 3.70
N LYS A 88 14.01 -0.48 5.01
CA LYS A 88 15.12 -0.31 5.97
C LYS A 88 14.88 -1.28 7.12
N ASP A 89 15.88 -2.09 7.45
CA ASP A 89 15.79 -3.16 8.46
C ASP A 89 14.64 -4.16 8.22
N GLY A 90 14.29 -4.37 6.94
CA GLY A 90 13.18 -5.24 6.53
C GLY A 90 11.78 -4.63 6.74
N LEU A 91 11.69 -3.36 7.14
CA LEU A 91 10.46 -2.62 7.38
C LEU A 91 10.20 -1.60 6.27
N CYS A 92 8.94 -1.16 6.14
CA CYS A 92 8.55 -0.09 5.25
C CYS A 92 9.17 1.24 5.71
N TRP A 93 10.09 1.82 4.92
CA TRP A 93 10.77 3.07 5.26
C TRP A 93 10.29 4.24 4.42
N ARG A 94 10.24 4.07 3.10
CA ARG A 94 9.65 5.07 2.20
C ARG A 94 8.63 4.39 1.34
N SER A 95 7.40 4.86 1.37
CA SER A 95 6.34 4.44 0.46
C SER A 95 6.08 5.58 -0.50
N MET A 96 5.87 5.29 -1.77
CA MET A 96 5.50 6.27 -2.77
C MET A 96 4.42 5.69 -3.66
N VAL A 97 3.29 6.40 -3.74
CA VAL A 97 2.17 5.98 -4.56
C VAL A 97 2.08 6.82 -5.83
N SER A 98 1.90 6.14 -6.96
CA SER A 98 1.52 6.74 -8.23
C SER A 98 0.13 6.24 -8.60
N ARG A 99 -0.73 7.16 -9.03
CA ARG A 99 -2.08 6.88 -9.54
C ARG A 99 -2.12 7.36 -10.98
N ILE A 100 -2.41 6.45 -11.91
CA ILE A 100 -2.42 6.75 -13.34
C ILE A 100 -3.76 6.30 -13.91
N PRO A 101 -4.49 7.16 -14.65
CA PRO A 101 -5.68 6.74 -15.38
C PRO A 101 -5.38 5.55 -16.28
N ARG A 102 -6.26 4.56 -16.27
CA ARG A 102 -6.12 3.38 -17.13
C ARG A 102 -6.36 3.81 -18.58
N LEU A 103 -5.31 3.86 -19.38
CA LEU A 103 -5.40 4.15 -20.82
C LEU A 103 -6.02 2.93 -21.52
N GLU A 104 -7.31 3.04 -21.82
CA GLU A 104 -8.20 2.08 -22.51
C GLU A 104 -8.57 0.78 -21.76
N LYS A 105 -9.89 0.56 -21.65
CA LYS A 105 -10.46 -0.76 -21.30
C LYS A 105 -10.05 -1.72 -22.43
N PRO A 106 -9.41 -2.88 -22.16
CA PRO A 106 -9.26 -3.90 -23.19
C PRO A 106 -10.66 -4.24 -23.68
N ASN A 107 -10.92 -3.95 -24.97
CA ASN A 107 -12.16 -4.17 -25.70
C ASN A 107 -13.10 -5.16 -25.00
N GLN A 108 -14.19 -4.66 -24.41
CA GLN A 108 -15.38 -5.47 -24.22
C GLN A 108 -15.83 -5.86 -25.63
N LYS A 109 -15.44 -7.06 -26.06
CA LYS A 109 -16.02 -7.68 -27.24
C LYS A 109 -17.52 -7.78 -27.00
N MET A 110 -18.29 -7.12 -27.88
CA MET A 110 -19.73 -7.30 -28.05
C MET A 110 -20.07 -8.77 -28.29
#